data_AF-W4LDY9-F1
#
_entry.id   AF-W4LDY9-F1
#
_cell.length_a   1.000
_cell.length_b   1.000
_cell.length_c   1.000
_cell.angle_alpha   90.00
_cell.angle_beta   90.00
_cell.angle_gamma   90.00
#
_symmetry.space_group_name_H-M   'P 1'
#
loop_
_entity.id
_entity.type
_entity.pdbx_description
1 polymer ?
#
loop_
_entity_poly.entity_id
_entity_poly.type
_entity_poly.pdbx_seq_one_letter_code
_entity_poly.pdbx_strand_id
1 'polypeptide(L)' 'MPVTSEDTWVLTHAKLVLPHEVIEGSLRVEQGVITAIDPGPSAVPEAMDGQQDMVIPGLVELHTDNLERHAIPRPQVR' A
#
# COMPACT_ATOMS: atom_id res chain seq x y z
N MET A 1 2.50 5.98 11.97
CA MET A 1 3.93 5.61 12.12
C MET A 1 4.54 5.57 10.73
N PRO A 2 5.67 6.22 10.45
CA PRO A 2 6.34 6.06 9.16
C PRO A 2 6.99 4.68 9.13
N VAL A 3 6.57 3.82 8.21
CA VAL A 3 7.25 2.55 7.90
C VAL A 3 8.48 2.88 7.06
N THR A 4 9.67 2.52 7.55
CA THR A 4 10.92 2.69 6.80
C THR A 4 11.22 1.43 5.99
N SER A 5 12.09 1.55 4.99
CA SER A 5 12.48 0.44 4.12
C SER A 5 13.28 -0.66 4.82
N GLU A 6 13.65 -0.50 6.09
CA GLU A 6 14.38 -1.52 6.87
C GLU A 6 13.47 -2.32 7.81
N ASP A 7 12.19 -1.95 7.92
CA ASP A 7 11.26 -2.54 8.89
C ASP A 7 10.59 -3.81 8.36
N THR A 8 10.29 -4.74 9.27
CA THR A 8 9.38 -5.87 9.03
C THR A 8 8.04 -5.55 9.67
N TRP A 9 6.97 -5.64 8.88
CA TRP A 9 5.61 -5.38 9.37
C TRP A 9 4.58 -6.26 8.68
N VAL A 10 3.44 -6.40 9.34
CA VAL A 10 2.29 -7.16 8.85
C VAL A 10 1.06 -6.26 8.90
N LEU A 11 0.30 -6.23 7.81
CA LEU A 11 -1.05 -5.67 7.76
C LEU A 11 -2.05 -6.83 7.75
N THR A 12 -3.09 -6.77 8.57
CA THR A 12 -4.15 -7.79 8.67
C THR A 12 -5.53 -7.17 8.42
N HIS A 13 -6.55 -7.99 8.22
CA HIS A 13 -7.95 -7.55 8.00
C HIS A 13 -8.14 -6.58 6.83
N ALA A 14 -7.30 -6.67 5.80
CA ALA A 14 -7.37 -5.80 4.62
C ALA A 14 -8.07 -6.50 3.45
N LYS A 15 -8.69 -5.73 2.55
CA LYS A 15 -9.16 -6.20 1.25
C LYS A 15 -8.04 -6.07 0.23
N LEU A 16 -7.35 -7.17 -0.04
CA LEU A 16 -6.19 -7.23 -0.92
C LEU A 16 -6.66 -7.42 -2.36
N VAL A 17 -6.38 -6.45 -3.22
CA VAL A 17 -6.67 -6.52 -4.66
C VAL A 17 -5.52 -7.22 -5.37
N LEU A 18 -5.75 -8.48 -5.75
CA LEU A 18 -4.81 -9.32 -6.49
C LEU A 18 -5.13 -9.27 -7.99
N PRO A 19 -4.26 -9.83 -8.86
CA PRO A 19 -4.45 -9.74 -10.31
C PRO A 19 -5.80 -10.26 -10.84
N HIS A 20 -6.44 -11.20 -10.12
CA HIS A 20 -7.63 -11.90 -10.59
C HIS A 20 -8.79 -11.91 -9.59
N GLU A 21 -8.56 -11.47 -8.36
CA GLU A 21 -9.54 -11.54 -7.28
C GLU A 21 -9.28 -10.50 -6.20
N VAL A 22 -10.29 -10.29 -5.35
CA VAL A 22 -10.15 -9.51 -4.12
C VAL A 22 -10.38 -10.46 -2.96
N ILE A 23 -9.40 -10.54 -2.06
CA ILE A 23 -9.48 -11.39 -0.86
C ILE A 23 -9.44 -10.53 0.39
N GLU A 24 -10.14 -10.97 1.44
CA GLU A 24 -9.89 -10.45 2.79
C GLU A 24 -8.70 -11.22 3.37
N GLY A 25 -7.66 -10.51 3.77
CA GLY A 25 -6.38 -11.15 4.06
C GLY A 25 -5.37 -10.29 4.80
N SER A 26 -4.15 -10.82 4.80
CA SER A 26 -2.99 -10.23 5.44
C SER A 26 -1.80 -10.15 4.48
N LEU A 27 -0.99 -9.12 4.66
CA LEU A 27 0.20 -8.83 3.86
C LEU A 27 1.41 -8.72 4.79
N ARG A 28 2.51 -9.38 4.46
CA ARG A 28 3.80 -9.18 5.15
C ARG A 28 4.77 -8.43 4.24
N VAL A 29 5.45 -7.45 4.82
CA VAL A 29 6.55 -6.74 4.19
C VAL A 29 7.79 -6.87 5.05
N GLU A 30 8.90 -7.24 4.43
CA GLU A 30 10.22 -7.31 5.05
C GLU A 30 11.18 -6.47 4.20
N GLN A 31 11.84 -5.49 4.81
CA GLN A 31 12.84 -4.65 4.13
C GLN A 31 12.29 -4.00 2.85
N GLY A 32 11.05 -3.53 2.89
CA GLY A 32 10.37 -2.92 1.74
C GLY A 32 9.88 -3.89 0.66
N VAL A 33 10.07 -5.20 0.84
CA VAL A 33 9.62 -6.24 -0.10
C VAL A 33 8.40 -6.98 0.47
N ILE A 34 7.37 -7.19 -0.35
CA ILE A 34 6.26 -8.06 0.00
C ILE A 34 6.76 -9.51 0.02
N THR A 35 6.77 -10.14 1.19
CA THR A 35 7.28 -11.52 1.37
C THR A 35 6.19 -12.55 1.52
N ALA A 36 4.97 -12.15 1.90
CA ALA A 36 3.82 -13.05 1.99
C ALA A 36 2.48 -12.32 1.78
N ILE A 37 1.54 -13.05 1.20
CA ILE A 37 0.13 -12.67 1.08
C ILE A 37 -0.67 -13.90 1.50
N ASP A 38 -1.45 -13.78 2.56
CA ASP A 38 -2.22 -14.87 3.13
C ASP A 38 -3.71 -14.53 3.18
N PRO A 39 -4.62 -15.45 2.84
CA PRO A 39 -6.04 -15.25 3.06
C PRO A 39 -6.37 -15.26 4.57
N GLY A 40 -7.30 -14.41 4.98
CA GLY A 40 -7.74 -14.29 6.36
C GLY A 40 -6.80 -13.50 7.28
N PRO A 41 -7.11 -13.47 8.60
CA PRO A 41 -6.40 -12.67 9.57
C PRO A 41 -5.06 -13.29 9.97
N SER A 42 -4.08 -12.42 10.23
CA SER A 42 -2.79 -12.81 10.81
C SER A 42 -2.91 -13.04 12.32
N ALA A 43 -2.17 -14.03 12.84
CA ALA A 43 -2.01 -14.26 14.28
C ALA A 43 -0.82 -13.48 14.88
N VAL A 44 -0.10 -12.67 14.10
CA VAL A 44 1.04 -11.89 14.58
C VAL A 44 0.54 -10.79 15.53
N PRO A 45 0.99 -10.75 16.80
CA PRO A 45 0.47 -9.80 17.79
C PRO A 45 0.65 -8.32 17.43
N GLU A 46 1.73 -8.00 16.69
CA GLU A 46 2.06 -6.64 16.27
C GLU A 46 1.53 -6.29 14.87
N ALA A 47 0.64 -7.11 14.31
CA ALA A 47 0.04 -6.82 13.02
C ALA A 47 -0.83 -5.55 13.08
N MET A 48 -0.66 -4.68 12.09
CA MET A 48 -1.45 -3.48 11.91
C MET A 48 -2.83 -3.85 11.35
N ASP A 49 -3.90 -3.33 11.94
CA ASP A 49 -5.25 -3.56 11.45
C ASP A 49 -5.56 -2.64 10.25
N GLY A 50 -5.85 -3.26 9.10
CA GLY A 50 -6.24 -2.60 7.87
C GLY A 50 -7.72 -2.20 7.80
N GLN A 51 -8.51 -2.51 8.84
CA GLN A 51 -9.89 -2.03 9.02
C GLN A 51 -10.81 -2.28 7.83
N GLN A 52 -10.60 -3.39 7.11
CA GLN A 52 -11.36 -3.76 5.91
C GLN A 52 -11.18 -2.78 4.74
N ASP A 53 -10.21 -1.87 4.81
CA ASP A 53 -9.85 -0.97 3.71
C ASP A 53 -9.18 -1.75 2.58
N MET A 54 -9.21 -1.15 1.39
CA MET A 54 -8.60 -1.73 0.20
C MET A 54 -7.10 -1.44 0.13
N VAL A 55 -6.33 -2.49 -0.10
CA VAL A 55 -4.92 -2.39 -0.47
C VAL A 55 -4.82 -2.77 -1.93
N ILE A 56 -4.41 -1.80 -2.75
CA ILE A 56 -4.19 -1.97 -4.17
C ILE A 56 -2.70 -1.91 -4.49
N PRO A 57 -2.24 -2.54 -5.59
CA PRO A 57 -0.91 -2.29 -6.11
C PRO A 57 -0.67 -0.79 -6.30
N GLY A 58 0.55 -0.33 -6.04
CA GLY A 58 0.94 1.04 -6.30
C GLY A 58 0.67 1.41 -7.76
N LEU A 59 0.02 2.55 -7.98
CA LEU A 59 -0.29 3.02 -9.32
C LEU A 59 1.00 3.44 -10.03
N VAL A 60 1.21 2.93 -11.24
CA VAL A 60 2.34 3.29 -12.09
C VAL A 60 1.85 4.24 -13.17
N GLU A 61 2.36 5.47 -13.16
CA GLU A 61 2.08 6.46 -14.19
C GLU A 61 3.11 6.34 -15.33
N LEU A 62 2.63 6.11 -16.56
CA LEU A 62 3.47 6.02 -17.77
C LEU A 62 3.67 7.40 -18.44
N HIS A 63 2.83 8.36 -18.08
CA HIS A 63 2.74 9.68 -18.67
C HIS A 63 3.21 10.71 -17.62
N THR A 64 4.52 10.95 -17.55
CA THR A 64 5.15 11.81 -16.53
C THR A 64 4.72 13.29 -16.62
N ASP A 65 4.02 13.69 -17.69
CA ASP A 65 3.56 15.05 -17.96
C ASP A 65 2.38 15.49 -17.08
N ASN A 66 1.72 14.57 -16.37
CA ASN A 66 0.62 14.91 -15.46
C ASN A 66 1.08 15.33 -14.06
N LEU A 67 2.16 14.75 -13.54
CA LEU A 67 2.74 15.14 -12.25
C LEU A 67 3.44 16.50 -12.33
N GLU A 68 4.11 16.81 -13.45
CA GLU A 68 4.81 18.09 -13.63
C GLU A 68 3.85 19.30 -13.61
N ARG A 69 2.64 19.15 -14.16
CA ARG A 69 1.62 20.22 -14.13
C ARG A 69 1.05 20.52 -12.74
N HIS A 70 1.21 19.61 -11.78
CA HIS A 70 0.75 19.76 -10.39
C HIS A 70 1.88 20.09 -9.41
N ALA A 71 3.15 19.88 -9.79
CA ALA A 71 4.33 20.20 -8.98
C ALA A 71 4.73 21.69 -9.03
N ILE A 72 4.29 22.42 -10.06
CA ILE A 72 4.64 23.83 -10.25
C ILE A 72 3.42 24.70 -9.86
N PRO A 73 3.54 25.59 -8.86
CA PRO A 73 2.50 26.56 -8.56
C PRO A 73 2.25 27.40 -9.82
N ARG A 74 1.00 27.56 -10.25
CA ARG A 74 0.69 28.51 -11.34
C ARG A 74 1.21 29.89 -10.95
N PRO A 75 2.24 30.45 -11.62
CA PRO A 75 2.60 31.83 -11.39
C PRO A 75 1.46 32.68 -11.96
N GLN A 76 1.02 33.68 -11.20
CA GLN A 76 -0.10 34.61 -11.48
C GLN A 76 -1.48 34.22 -10.88
N VAL A 77 -1.53 33.99 -9.57
CA VAL A 77 -2.74 34.36 -8.81
C VAL A 77 -2.43 35.66 -8.08
N ARG A 78 -3.11 36.74 -8.45
CA ARG A 78 -3.23 37.96 -7.65
C ARG A 78 -4.38 37.77 -6.67
#